data_AF-A0A0R3PJV1-F1
#
_entry.id   AF-A0A0R3PJV1-F1
#
_cell.length_a   1.000
_cell.length_b   1.000
_cell.length_c   1.000
_cell.angle_alpha   90.00
_cell.angle_beta   90.00
_cell.angle_gamma   90.00
#
_symmetry.space_group_name_H-M   'P 1'
#
loop_
_entity.id
_entity.type
_entity.pdbx_description
1 polymer ?
#
loop_
_entity_poly.entity_id
_entity_poly.type
_entity_poly.pdbx_seq_one_letter_code
_entity_poly.pdbx_strand_id
1 'polypeptide(L)'
;MFRSVQSIRSFSTTLAVRQDLVQQAFIKKIREYAQKGGDLSSSDPAVKKALSDELNRLAAKFQLSSADVVGKLPTNFEAPKVDSSVQQLLEGVSLQKMIEDVQKDKADYMASKEAKKVAEAARLAALKH
;
A
#
# COMPACT_ATOMS: atom_id res chain seq x y z
N MET A 1 51.85 31.81 -42.94
CA MET A 1 50.69 31.13 -42.32
C MET A 1 50.79 31.28 -40.80
N PHE A 2 49.70 31.75 -40.19
CA PHE A 2 49.35 31.85 -38.77
C PHE A 2 50.37 32.42 -37.77
N ARG A 3 50.27 33.75 -37.56
CA ARG A 3 50.61 34.42 -36.29
C ARG A 3 49.43 34.23 -35.34
N SER A 4 49.55 33.42 -34.29
CA SER A 4 48.63 33.46 -33.15
C SER A 4 49.22 34.34 -32.06
N VAL A 5 48.68 35.56 -31.97
CA VAL A 5 48.98 36.49 -30.89
C VAL A 5 48.34 35.94 -29.62
N GLN A 6 49.12 35.31 -28.75
CA GLN A 6 48.67 34.96 -27.41
C GLN A 6 48.52 36.28 -26.63
N SER A 7 47.28 36.76 -26.54
CA SER A 7 46.90 37.88 -25.69
C SER A 7 47.14 37.51 -24.23
N ILE A 8 48.28 37.95 -23.70
CA ILE A 8 48.52 37.98 -22.26
C ILE A 8 47.55 39.01 -21.70
N ARG A 9 46.47 38.56 -21.07
CA ARG A 9 45.59 39.42 -20.27
C ARG A 9 46.40 39.92 -19.09
N SER A 10 47.14 41.01 -19.30
CA SER A 10 47.69 41.81 -18.22
C SER A 10 46.50 42.48 -17.52
N PHE A 11 45.97 41.81 -16.50
CA PHE A 11 45.06 42.46 -15.57
C PHE A 11 45.88 43.46 -14.77
N SER A 12 45.80 44.73 -15.16
CA SER A 12 46.35 45.85 -14.41
C SER A 12 45.75 45.83 -13.00
N THR A 13 46.53 45.34 -12.02
CA THR A 13 46.14 45.18 -10.62
C THR A 13 46.10 46.51 -9.85
N THR A 14 46.42 47.64 -10.48
CA THR A 14 46.46 48.94 -9.80
C THR A 14 45.10 49.54 -9.46
N LEU A 15 43.99 49.07 -10.07
CA LEU A 15 42.62 49.46 -9.68
C LEU A 15 41.99 48.50 -8.66
N ALA A 16 42.56 47.31 -8.43
CA ALA A 16 42.07 46.36 -7.44
C ALA A 16 42.23 46.85 -5.99
N VAL A 17 43.05 47.88 -5.78
CA VAL A 17 43.31 48.48 -4.45
C VAL A 17 42.14 49.36 -3.97
N ARG A 18 41.24 49.80 -4.87
CA ARG A 18 40.05 50.61 -4.53
C ARG A 18 38.74 49.96 -4.91
N GLN A 19 38.59 48.65 -4.69
CA GLN A 19 37.27 48.05 -4.78
C GLN A 19 36.40 48.54 -3.61
N ASP A 20 35.27 49.14 -3.93
CA ASP A 20 34.22 49.56 -3.00
C ASP A 20 33.91 48.42 -2.01
N LEU A 21 33.83 48.74 -0.72
CA LEU A 21 33.56 47.78 0.35
C LEU A 21 32.26 47.02 0.10
N VAL A 22 31.28 47.66 -0.54
CA VAL A 22 30.01 47.01 -0.92
C VAL A 22 30.23 45.95 -2.00
N GLN A 23 31.04 46.26 -3.02
CA GLN A 23 31.36 45.32 -4.09
C GLN A 23 32.18 44.13 -3.58
N GLN A 24 33.12 44.38 -2.68
CA GLN A 24 33.89 43.32 -2.03
C GLN A 24 32.99 42.41 -1.16
N ALA A 25 32.09 43.00 -0.36
CA ALA A 25 31.14 42.25 0.44
C ALA A 25 30.18 41.42 -0.44
N PHE A 26 29.72 41.98 -1.55
CA PHE A 26 28.86 41.30 -2.51
C PHE A 26 29.55 40.10 -3.16
N ILE A 27 30.76 40.29 -3.71
CA ILE A 27 31.56 39.21 -4.31
C ILE A 27 31.88 38.13 -3.27
N LYS A 28 32.18 38.53 -2.03
CA LYS A 28 32.41 37.61 -0.92
C LYS A 28 31.16 36.76 -0.63
N LYS A 29 29.97 37.38 -0.59
CA LYS A 29 28.71 36.65 -0.40
C LYS A 29 28.39 35.70 -1.54
N ILE A 30 28.62 36.10 -2.80
CA ILE A 30 28.47 35.20 -3.95
C ILE A 30 29.34 33.96 -3.78
N ARG A 31 30.61 34.13 -3.42
CA ARG A 31 31.54 33.01 -3.21
C ARG A 31 31.09 32.12 -2.04
N GLU A 32 30.62 32.71 -0.95
CA GLU A 32 30.07 31.96 0.20
C GLU A 32 28.85 31.11 -0.19
N TYR A 33 27.91 31.65 -0.98
CA TYR A 33 26.72 30.89 -1.41
C TYR A 33 27.07 29.79 -2.43
N ALA A 34 28.00 30.05 -3.34
CA ALA A 34 28.46 29.05 -4.30
C ALA A 34 29.11 27.84 -3.62
N GLN A 35 29.77 28.06 -2.47
CA GLN A 35 30.39 27.00 -1.67
C GLN A 35 29.39 26.26 -0.76
N LYS A 36 28.28 26.91 -0.38
CA LYS A 36 27.21 26.32 0.46
C LYS A 36 26.17 25.54 -0.35
N GLY A 37 26.42 25.31 -1.64
CA GLY A 37 25.57 24.45 -2.46
C GLY A 37 25.66 23.00 -2.01
N GLY A 38 24.53 22.39 -1.66
CA GLY A 38 24.46 21.01 -1.19
C GLY A 38 23.10 20.70 -0.56
N ASP A 39 22.92 19.44 -0.16
CA ASP A 39 21.68 18.99 0.49
C ASP A 39 21.59 19.54 1.93
N LEU A 40 20.66 20.48 2.15
CA LEU A 40 20.39 21.09 3.45
C LEU A 40 19.86 20.08 4.48
N SER A 41 19.28 18.95 4.03
CA SER A 41 18.79 17.90 4.91
C SER A 41 19.90 17.05 5.54
N SER A 42 21.12 17.12 4.98
CA SER A 42 22.29 16.37 5.41
C SER A 42 23.22 17.14 6.35
N SER A 43 23.06 18.45 6.44
CA SER A 43 24.00 19.35 7.14
C SER A 43 23.62 19.63 8.60
N ASP A 44 22.35 19.56 8.96
CA ASP A 44 21.88 19.76 10.34
C ASP A 44 20.80 18.72 10.72
N PRO A 45 21.06 17.84 11.71
CA PRO A 45 20.09 16.89 12.22
C PRO A 45 18.78 17.55 12.71
N ALA A 46 18.84 18.79 13.20
CA ALA A 46 17.65 19.53 13.64
C ALA A 46 16.74 19.90 12.45
N VAL A 47 17.32 20.29 11.32
CA VAL A 47 16.58 20.61 10.08
C VAL A 47 15.95 19.35 9.51
N LYS A 48 16.65 18.22 9.54
CA LYS A 48 16.10 16.93 9.12
C LYS A 48 14.91 16.49 9.99
N LYS A 49 15.01 16.71 11.30
CA LYS A 49 13.91 16.41 12.24
C LYS A 49 12.70 17.30 11.98
N ALA A 50 12.90 18.61 11.87
CA ALA A 50 11.82 19.56 11.57
C ALA A 50 11.12 19.22 10.25
N LEU A 51 11.89 18.88 9.21
CA LEU A 51 11.34 18.45 7.92
C LEU A 51 10.50 17.16 8.07
N SER A 52 11.00 16.16 8.80
CA SER A 52 10.25 14.93 9.03
C SER A 52 8.95 15.18 9.81
N ASP A 53 8.98 16.06 10.81
CA ASP A 53 7.81 16.37 11.63
C ASP A 53 6.73 17.10 10.79
N GLU A 54 7.13 18.04 9.93
CA GLU A 54 6.22 18.72 9.01
C GLU A 54 5.63 17.77 7.96
N LEU A 55 6.44 16.88 7.40
CA LEU A 55 5.99 15.86 6.45
C LEU A 55 4.99 14.88 7.09
N ASN A 56 5.22 14.48 8.34
CA ASN A 56 4.29 13.65 9.08
C ASN A 56 2.98 14.36 9.40
N ARG A 57 3.03 15.65 9.76
CA ARG A 57 1.83 16.48 9.96
C ARG A 57 1.02 16.61 8.66
N LEU A 58 1.69 16.74 7.53
CA LEU A 58 1.07 16.78 6.21
C LEU A 58 0.40 15.43 5.88
N ALA A 59 1.12 14.32 6.08
CA ALA A 59 0.59 12.98 5.85
C ALA A 59 -0.68 12.72 6.69
N ALA A 60 -0.67 13.10 7.97
CA ALA A 60 -1.84 12.98 8.83
C ALA A 60 -3.04 13.80 8.33
N LYS A 61 -2.82 15.02 7.83
CA LYS A 61 -3.89 15.86 7.26
C LYS A 61 -4.56 15.22 6.04
N PHE A 62 -3.77 14.55 5.21
CA PHE A 62 -4.26 13.90 3.99
C PHE A 62 -4.62 12.42 4.18
N GLN A 63 -4.62 11.94 5.43
CA GLN A 63 -4.89 10.53 5.77
C GLN A 63 -3.97 9.56 4.98
N LEU A 64 -2.76 10.03 4.64
CA LEU A 64 -1.74 9.22 4.02
C LEU A 64 -1.03 8.43 5.11
N SER A 65 -0.76 7.15 4.85
CA SER A 65 -0.06 6.28 5.80
C SER A 65 1.39 6.70 6.04
N SER A 66 2.01 7.44 5.12
CA SER A 66 3.32 8.08 5.28
C SER A 66 3.54 9.15 4.18
N ALA A 67 4.49 10.06 4.38
CA ALA A 67 4.90 11.05 3.37
C ALA A 67 5.40 10.41 2.06
N ASP A 68 5.91 9.17 2.12
CA ASP A 68 6.35 8.40 0.94
C ASP A 68 5.20 7.89 0.06
N VAL A 69 3.95 8.00 0.52
CA VAL A 69 2.78 7.44 -0.17
C VAL A 69 2.28 8.37 -1.28
N VAL A 70 2.75 9.62 -1.33
CA VAL A 70 2.35 10.61 -2.35
C VAL A 70 2.66 10.14 -3.78
N GLY A 71 3.70 9.31 -3.97
CA GLY A 71 4.05 8.73 -5.27
C GLY A 71 3.25 7.49 -5.68
N LYS A 72 2.42 6.94 -4.79
CA LYS A 72 1.69 5.68 -5.00
C LYS A 72 0.22 5.89 -4.65
N LEU A 73 -0.55 6.39 -5.61
CA LEU A 73 -2.00 6.45 -5.52
C LEU A 73 -2.56 5.03 -5.31
N PRO A 74 -3.36 4.77 -4.26
CA PRO A 74 -3.99 3.48 -4.06
C PRO A 74 -5.00 3.23 -5.19
N THR A 75 -4.72 2.28 -6.07
CA THR A 75 -5.63 1.86 -7.15
C THR A 75 -6.53 0.69 -6.76
N ASN A 76 -6.54 0.31 -5.48
CA ASN A 76 -7.35 -0.79 -4.98
C ASN A 76 -8.75 -0.25 -4.68
N PHE A 77 -9.62 -0.34 -5.68
CA PHE A 77 -11.04 -0.03 -5.52
C PHE A 77 -11.73 -1.16 -4.77
N GLU A 78 -12.63 -0.83 -3.86
CA GLU A 78 -13.46 -1.81 -3.18
C GLU A 78 -14.37 -2.49 -4.21
N ALA A 79 -14.23 -3.80 -4.36
CA ALA A 79 -15.09 -4.57 -5.24
C ALA A 79 -16.52 -4.56 -4.66
N PRO A 80 -17.56 -4.31 -5.47
CA PRO A 80 -18.93 -4.28 -4.98
C PRO A 80 -19.27 -5.65 -4.39
N LYS A 81 -19.67 -5.64 -3.12
CA LYS A 81 -20.13 -6.83 -2.41
C LYS A 81 -21.55 -7.14 -2.88
N VAL A 82 -21.69 -8.14 -3.76
CA VAL A 82 -23.00 -8.58 -4.26
C VAL A 82 -23.50 -9.70 -3.36
N ASP A 83 -24.36 -9.35 -2.41
CA ASP A 83 -25.06 -10.33 -1.59
C ASP A 83 -26.21 -10.94 -2.41
N SER A 84 -26.04 -12.19 -2.85
CA SER A 84 -27.08 -12.93 -3.56
C SER A 84 -28.20 -13.33 -2.61
N SER A 85 -29.46 -13.05 -2.96
CA SER A 85 -30.64 -13.40 -2.17
C SER A 85 -30.76 -14.91 -1.90
N VAL A 86 -30.16 -15.75 -2.75
CA VAL A 86 -30.07 -17.21 -2.56
C VAL A 86 -29.08 -17.55 -1.44
N GLN A 87 -28.00 -16.79 -1.28
CA GLN A 87 -27.03 -16.95 -0.20
C GLN A 87 -27.64 -16.58 1.16
N GLN A 88 -28.54 -15.59 1.21
CA GLN A 88 -29.30 -15.22 2.40
C GLN A 88 -30.38 -16.26 2.73
N LEU A 89 -31.11 -16.77 1.73
CA LEU A 89 -32.13 -17.81 1.93
C LEU A 89 -31.57 -19.16 2.39
N LEU A 90 -30.32 -19.46 2.04
CA LEU A 90 -29.67 -20.72 2.43
C LEU A 90 -28.99 -20.65 3.81
N GLU A 91 -29.05 -19.53 4.55
CA GLU A 91 -28.56 -19.37 5.93
C GLU A 91 -27.17 -19.98 6.22
N GLY A 92 -26.29 -20.03 5.21
CA GLY A 92 -24.95 -20.65 5.36
C GLY A 92 -24.92 -22.18 5.30
N VAL A 93 -26.03 -22.86 5.03
CA VAL A 93 -26.06 -24.29 4.68
C VAL A 93 -25.78 -24.42 3.19
N SER A 94 -24.66 -25.06 2.84
CA SER A 94 -24.35 -25.35 1.44
C SER A 94 -25.41 -26.29 0.86
N LEU A 95 -25.83 -26.04 -0.38
CA LEU A 95 -26.74 -26.94 -1.12
C LEU A 95 -26.23 -28.39 -1.12
N GLN A 96 -24.91 -28.57 -1.14
CA GLN A 96 -24.25 -29.87 -0.99
C GLN A 96 -24.66 -30.61 0.29
N LYS A 97 -24.67 -29.91 1.43
CA LYS A 97 -25.03 -30.50 2.73
C LYS A 97 -26.51 -30.92 2.77
N MET A 98 -27.40 -30.12 2.19
CA MET A 98 -28.83 -30.49 2.08
C MET A 98 -29.04 -31.74 1.21
N ILE A 99 -28.27 -31.88 0.13
CA ILE A 99 -28.34 -33.08 -0.72
C ILE A 99 -27.86 -34.32 0.03
N GLU A 100 -26.76 -34.21 0.79
CA GLU A 100 -26.23 -35.30 1.61
C GLU A 100 -27.22 -35.72 2.72
N ASP A 101 -27.83 -34.76 3.40
CA ASP A 101 -28.82 -35.04 4.45
C ASP A 101 -30.06 -35.77 3.89
N VAL A 102 -30.58 -35.35 2.74
CA VAL A 102 -31.73 -36.02 2.09
C VAL A 102 -31.39 -37.46 1.65
N GLN A 103 -30.17 -37.70 1.17
CA GLN A 103 -29.74 -39.05 0.80
C GLN A 103 -29.64 -39.96 2.03
N LYS A 104 -29.12 -39.44 3.14
CA LYS A 104 -29.05 -40.15 4.41
C LYS A 104 -30.43 -40.50 4.94
N ASP A 105 -31.34 -39.53 4.99
CA ASP A 105 -32.73 -39.75 5.46
C ASP A 105 -33.45 -40.82 4.63
N LYS A 106 -33.23 -40.82 3.31
CA LYS A 106 -33.78 -41.85 2.41
C LYS A 106 -33.22 -43.23 2.72
N ALA A 107 -31.92 -43.35 2.97
CA ALA A 107 -31.29 -44.62 3.31
C ALA A 107 -31.81 -45.16 4.64
N ASP A 108 -31.90 -44.31 5.67
CA ASP A 108 -32.41 -44.66 6.99
C ASP A 108 -33.88 -45.09 6.93
N TYR A 109 -34.69 -44.39 6.13
CA TYR A 109 -36.10 -44.76 5.92
C TYR A 109 -36.23 -46.15 5.27
N MET A 110 -35.45 -46.43 4.22
CA MET A 110 -35.49 -47.73 3.54
C MET A 110 -35.04 -48.87 4.45
N ALA A 111 -33.96 -48.67 5.20
CA ALA A 111 -33.49 -49.64 6.19
C ALA A 111 -34.54 -49.93 7.27
N SER A 112 -35.21 -48.89 7.78
CA SER A 112 -36.28 -49.05 8.78
C SER A 112 -37.49 -49.81 8.23
N LYS A 113 -37.84 -49.58 6.95
CA LYS A 113 -38.96 -50.23 6.27
C LYS A 113 -38.69 -51.71 6.06
N GLU A 114 -37.46 -52.06 5.65
CA GLU A 114 -37.04 -53.45 5.48
C GLU A 114 -36.99 -54.18 6.82
N ALA A 115 -36.42 -53.56 7.86
CA ALA A 115 -36.40 -54.13 9.21
C ALA A 115 -37.81 -54.44 9.74
N LYS A 116 -38.77 -53.52 9.53
CA LYS A 116 -40.19 -53.74 9.90
C LYS A 116 -40.82 -54.89 9.12
N LYS A 117 -40.59 -54.98 7.81
CA LYS A 117 -41.09 -56.09 6.98
C LYS A 117 -40.54 -57.44 7.43
N VAL A 118 -39.24 -57.51 7.74
CA VAL A 118 -38.61 -58.74 8.22
C VAL A 118 -39.18 -59.14 9.59
N ALA A 119 -39.36 -58.19 10.50
CA ALA A 119 -39.95 -58.43 11.81
C ALA A 119 -41.41 -58.92 11.72
N GLU A 120 -42.23 -58.33 10.82
CA GLU A 120 -43.59 -58.78 10.58
C GLU A 120 -43.65 -60.17 9.95
N ALA A 121 -42.77 -60.47 9.00
CA ALA A 121 -42.66 -61.81 8.40
C ALA A 121 -42.25 -62.86 9.44
N ALA A 122 -41.30 -62.54 10.32
CA ALA A 122 -40.91 -63.41 11.43
C ALA A 122 -42.07 -63.65 12.41
N ARG A 123 -42.85 -62.61 12.74
CA ARG A 123 -44.04 -62.73 13.59
C ARG A 123 -45.11 -63.61 12.96
N LEU A 124 -45.35 -63.45 11.65
CA LEU A 124 -46.33 -64.26 10.92
C LEU A 124 -45.88 -65.72 10.78
N ALA A 125 -44.58 -65.99 10.67
CA ALA A 125 -44.05 -67.35 10.66
C ALA A 125 -44.19 -68.02 12.03
N ALA A 126 -43.94 -67.29 13.12
CA ALA A 126 -44.10 -67.78 14.50
C ALA A 126 -45.57 -68.08 14.88
N LEU A 127 -46.55 -67.44 14.22
CA LEU A 127 -47.98 -67.63 14.46
C LEU A 127 -48.61 -68.78 13.65
N LYS A 128 -47.86 -69.39 12.72
CA LYS A 128 -48.31 -70.50 11.85
C LYS A 128 -47.87 -71.88 12.34
N HIS A 129 -47.16 -71.95 13.47
CA HIS A 129 -46.87 -73.16 14.24
C HIS A 129 -47.73 -73.19 15.50
#